data_AF-A0A2R9VUE4-F1
#
_entry.id   AF-A0A2R9VUE4-F1
#
_cell.length_a   1.000
_cell.length_b   1.000
_cell.length_c   1.000
_cell.angle_alpha   90.00
_cell.angle_beta   90.00
_cell.angle_gamma   90.00
#
_symmetry.space_group_name_H-M   'P 1'
#
loop_
_entity.id
_entity.type
_entity.pdbx_description
1 polymer ?
#
loop_
_entity_poly.entity_id
_entity_poly.type
_entity_poly.pdbx_seq_one_letter_code
_entity_poly.pdbx_strand_id
1 'polypeptide(L)'
;MTKQHQCEQMPEEVQVYYTDHYTTEEQWFLFVSETATEMDLELSHELNEVGELLWQTAFNIIHCPYCGLKFEKTTQKVTAHFHKAVNYKLI
;
A
#
# COMPACT_ATOMS: atom_id res chain seq x y z
N MET A 1 8.56 -15.01 -4.88
CA MET A 1 9.14 -14.32 -3.70
C MET A 1 8.80 -12.85 -3.85
N THR A 2 8.02 -12.26 -2.95
CA THR A 2 7.64 -10.85 -3.04
C THR A 2 8.85 -9.98 -2.70
N LYS A 3 9.35 -9.19 -3.65
CA LYS A 3 10.47 -8.27 -3.40
C LYS A 3 9.92 -7.00 -2.75
N GLN A 4 10.46 -6.60 -1.61
CA GLN A 4 10.06 -5.40 -0.87
C GLN A 4 11.17 -4.36 -0.93
N HIS A 5 10.80 -3.09 -1.08
CA HIS A 5 11.73 -1.98 -0.92
C HIS A 5 11.75 -1.52 0.54
N GLN A 6 12.94 -1.52 1.14
CA GLN A 6 13.18 -1.01 2.49
C GLN A 6 13.71 0.41 2.40
N CYS A 7 13.06 1.35 3.09
CA CYS A 7 13.39 2.77 3.07
C CYS A 7 13.23 3.36 4.47
N GLU A 8 14.31 3.91 5.03
CA GLU A 8 14.31 4.51 6.38
C GLU A 8 13.45 5.78 6.49
N GLN A 9 13.18 6.43 5.35
CA GLN A 9 12.38 7.65 5.27
C GLN A 9 10.89 7.37 5.02
N MET A 10 10.52 6.11 4.83
CA MET A 10 9.15 5.69 4.57
C MET A 10 8.37 5.56 5.89
N PRO A 11 7.19 6.18 6.02
CA PRO A 11 6.33 6.02 7.18
C PRO A 11 5.91 4.55 7.38
N GLU A 12 5.53 4.19 8.61
CA GLU A 12 5.12 2.82 8.96
C GLU A 12 3.87 2.36 8.19
N GLU A 13 2.98 3.30 7.89
CA GLU A 13 1.72 3.10 7.17
C GLU A 13 1.92 2.89 5.66
N VAL A 14 3.16 3.01 5.18
CA VAL A 14 3.50 2.99 3.76
C VAL A 14 4.43 1.83 3.47
N GLN A 15 4.09 1.06 2.43
CA GLN A 15 4.85 -0.11 2.03
C GLN A 15 5.05 -0.12 0.51
N VAL A 16 6.17 -0.65 0.05
CA VAL A 16 6.49 -0.74 -1.38
C VAL A 16 6.91 -2.16 -1.74
N TYR A 17 6.12 -2.80 -2.61
CA TYR A 17 6.32 -4.18 -3.05
C TYR A 17 6.40 -4.29 -4.56
N TYR A 18 7.19 -5.23 -5.04
CA TYR A 18 7.17 -5.70 -6.41
C TYR A 18 6.17 -6.86 -6.52
N THR A 19 5.07 -6.63 -7.23
CA THR A 19 3.94 -7.57 -7.30
C THR A 19 3.10 -7.36 -8.57
N ASP A 20 2.41 -8.42 -8.99
CA ASP A 20 1.43 -8.47 -10.07
C ASP A 20 -0.03 -8.44 -9.55
N HIS A 21 -0.26 -8.08 -8.29
CA HIS A 21 -1.60 -8.15 -7.68
C HIS A 21 -2.69 -7.36 -8.43
N TYR A 22 -2.28 -6.32 -9.16
CA TYR A 22 -3.17 -5.40 -9.87
C TYR A 22 -2.91 -5.33 -11.37
N THR A 23 -1.98 -6.13 -11.88
CA THR A 23 -1.47 -6.06 -13.25
C THR A 23 -1.11 -7.45 -13.73
N THR A 24 -1.10 -7.68 -15.05
CA THR A 24 -0.66 -8.99 -15.59
C THR A 24 0.83 -9.28 -15.40
N GLU A 25 1.63 -8.25 -15.13
CA GLU A 25 3.07 -8.36 -14.90
C GLU A 25 3.45 -7.72 -13.56
N GLU A 26 4.54 -8.19 -12.97
CA GLU A 26 5.05 -7.62 -11.73
C GLU A 26 5.52 -6.17 -11.96
N GLN A 27 5.03 -5.28 -11.10
CA GLN A 27 5.44 -3.88 -11.05
C GLN A 27 5.66 -3.46 -9.60
N TRP A 28 6.37 -2.36 -9.41
CA TRP A 28 6.48 -1.75 -8.09
C TRP A 28 5.21 -1.00 -7.74
N PHE A 29 4.58 -1.39 -6.64
CA PHE A 29 3.41 -0.75 -6.07
C PHE A 29 3.76 -0.15 -4.72
N LEU A 30 3.28 1.08 -4.51
CA LEU A 30 3.25 1.73 -3.21
C LEU A 30 1.85 1.57 -2.63
N PHE A 31 1.80 1.10 -1.39
CA PHE A 31 0.61 0.90 -0.60
C PHE A 31 0.63 1.94 0.54
N VAL A 32 -0.45 2.69 0.66
CA VAL A 32 -0.72 3.55 1.82
C VAL A 32 -1.95 2.97 2.50
N SER A 33 -1.87 2.71 3.79
CA SER A 33 -2.96 2.14 4.56
C SER A 33 -3.24 2.92 5.83
N GLU A 34 -4.45 2.80 6.34
CA GLU A 34 -4.78 3.20 7.71
C GLU A 34 -5.35 1.99 8.43
N THR A 35 -4.93 1.79 9.67
CA THR A 35 -5.35 0.67 10.51
C THR A 35 -6.00 1.19 11.79
N ALA A 36 -6.89 0.37 12.36
CA ALA A 36 -7.65 0.71 13.55
C ALA A 36 -6.74 0.95 14.76
N THR A 37 -6.98 2.03 15.48
CA THR A 37 -6.37 2.33 16.77
C THR A 37 -7.28 1.88 17.92
N GLU A 38 -6.78 1.91 19.16
CA GLU A 38 -7.60 1.64 20.35
C GLU A 38 -8.81 2.58 20.44
N MET A 39 -8.65 3.86 20.08
CA MET A 39 -9.73 4.83 20.08
C MET A 39 -10.82 4.50 19.06
N ASP A 40 -10.45 3.94 17.91
CA ASP A 40 -11.44 3.55 16.89
C ASP A 40 -12.31 2.38 17.37
N LEU A 41 -11.74 1.44 18.15
CA LEU A 41 -12.47 0.33 18.76
C LEU A 41 -13.46 0.81 19.83
N GLU A 42 -13.11 1.84 20.59
CA GLU A 42 -14.04 2.43 21.57
C GLU A 42 -15.23 3.12 20.90
N LEU A 43 -15.04 3.65 19.70
CA LEU A 43 -16.03 4.41 18.96
C LEU A 43 -16.87 3.56 17.99
N SER A 44 -16.40 2.35 17.64
CA SER A 44 -17.05 1.47 16.67
C SER A 44 -17.16 0.03 17.17
N HIS A 45 -18.40 -0.49 17.22
CA HIS A 45 -18.66 -1.89 17.59
C HIS A 45 -18.35 -2.89 16.46
N GLU A 46 -18.01 -2.43 15.26
CA GLU A 46 -17.72 -3.28 14.10
C GLU A 46 -16.23 -3.65 13.99
N LEU A 47 -15.36 -2.87 14.63
CA LEU A 47 -13.93 -3.13 14.69
C LEU A 47 -13.63 -4.15 15.79
N ASN A 48 -12.83 -5.16 15.46
CA ASN A 48 -12.60 -6.28 16.37
C ASN A 48 -11.23 -6.20 17.06
N GLU A 49 -10.25 -5.58 16.39
CA GLU A 49 -8.87 -5.55 16.85
C GLU A 49 -8.12 -4.29 16.39
N VAL A 50 -7.19 -3.84 17.24
CA VAL A 50 -6.20 -2.82 16.87
C VAL A 50 -5.33 -3.39 15.74
N GLY A 51 -5.12 -2.60 14.70
CA GLY A 51 -4.42 -3.03 13.49
C GLY A 51 -5.34 -3.52 12.37
N GLU A 52 -6.66 -3.64 12.58
CA GLU A 52 -7.61 -3.99 11.51
C GLU A 52 -7.53 -2.93 10.39
N LEU A 53 -7.46 -3.37 9.12
CA LEU A 53 -7.33 -2.46 7.98
C LEU A 53 -8.62 -1.66 7.78
N LEU A 54 -8.54 -0.33 7.90
CA LEU A 54 -9.66 0.58 7.66
C LEU A 54 -9.79 0.89 6.16
N TRP A 55 -8.67 1.27 5.54
CA TRP A 55 -8.57 1.42 4.09
C TRP A 55 -7.14 1.23 3.62
N GLN A 56 -7.00 0.96 2.33
CA GLN A 56 -5.72 0.91 1.65
C GLN A 56 -5.84 1.47 0.23
N THR A 57 -4.82 2.20 -0.19
CA THR A 57 -4.67 2.65 -1.57
C THR A 57 -3.36 2.14 -2.12
N ALA A 58 -3.37 1.64 -3.35
CA ALA A 58 -2.21 1.14 -4.06
C ALA A 58 -2.03 1.85 -5.40
N PHE A 59 -0.80 2.26 -5.70
CA PHE A 59 -0.45 2.86 -7.00
C PHE A 59 0.92 2.39 -7.46
N ASN A 60 1.05 2.18 -8.77
CA ASN A 60 2.32 1.76 -9.33
C ASN A 60 3.30 2.93 -9.44
N ILE A 61 4.56 2.68 -9.10
CA ILE A 61 5.61 3.69 -9.04
C ILE A 61 6.88 3.21 -9.73
N ILE A 62 7.68 4.17 -10.20
CA ILE A 62 9.00 3.91 -10.81
C ILE A 62 10.15 4.47 -9.98
N HIS A 63 9.83 5.29 -8.97
CA HIS A 63 10.77 5.81 -7.98
C HIS A 63 10.11 5.75 -6.60
N CYS A 64 10.87 5.45 -5.56
CA CYS A 64 10.44 5.63 -4.19
C CYS A 64 10.26 7.13 -3.91
N PRO A 65 9.08 7.60 -3.45
CA PRO A 65 8.86 9.03 -3.20
C PRO A 65 9.60 9.55 -1.96
N TYR A 66 10.12 8.65 -1.10
CA TYR A 66 10.80 9.02 0.13
C TYR A 66 12.32 9.16 -0.09
N CYS A 67 13.01 8.09 -0.53
CA CYS A 67 14.46 8.14 -0.75
C CYS A 67 14.89 8.50 -2.18
N GLY A 68 13.94 8.63 -3.10
CA GLY A 68 14.23 8.93 -4.51
C GLY A 68 14.84 7.77 -5.31
N LEU A 69 15.00 6.58 -4.70
CA LEU A 69 15.56 5.42 -5.39
C LEU A 69 14.71 5.08 -6.62
N LYS A 70 15.36 5.00 -7.77
CA LYS A 70 14.74 4.53 -9.01
C LYS A 70 14.70 3.01 -9.04
N PHE A 71 13.53 2.45 -9.29
CA PHE A 71 13.40 1.03 -9.49
C PHE A 71 13.82 0.63 -10.91
N GLU A 72 14.43 -0.55 -11.04
CA GLU A 72 14.75 -1.10 -12.35
C GLU A 72 13.47 -1.24 -13.19
N LYS A 73 13.53 -0.75 -14.43
CA LYS A 73 12.39 -0.77 -15.33
C LYS A 73 12.16 -2.19 -15.81
N THR A 74 10.92 -2.66 -15.76
CA THR A 74 10.45 -3.65 -16.73
C THR A 74 10.51 -3.03 -18.12
N THR A 75 10.87 -3.81 -19.13
CA THR A 75 11.07 -3.35 -20.52
C THR A 75 9.79 -2.84 -21.20
N GLN A 76 8.67 -2.88 -20.50
CA GLN A 76 7.36 -2.50 -21.01
C GLN A 76 6.93 -1.09 -20.60
N LYS A 77 5.95 -0.58 -21.36
CA LYS A 77 5.37 0.74 -21.14
C LYS A 77 4.53 0.69 -19.86
N VAL A 78 5.00 1.32 -18.78
CA VAL A 78 4.28 1.38 -17.50
C VAL A 78 3.04 2.26 -17.68
N THR A 79 1.86 1.65 -17.65
CA THR A 79 0.57 2.34 -17.54
C THR A 79 0.30 2.70 -16.09
N ALA A 80 -0.31 3.85 -15.80
CA ALA A 80 -0.64 4.21 -14.42
C ALA A 80 -1.79 3.34 -13.90
N HIS A 81 -1.61 2.77 -12.72
CA HIS A 81 -2.57 1.93 -12.01
C HIS A 81 -2.85 2.55 -10.64
N PHE A 82 -4.13 2.63 -10.29
CA PHE A 82 -4.61 3.13 -9.00
C PHE A 82 -5.73 2.23 -8.50
N HIS A 83 -5.60 1.75 -7.27
CA HIS A 83 -6.58 0.90 -6.61
C HIS A 83 -6.83 1.44 -5.22
N LYS A 84 -8.10 1.47 -4.81
CA LYS A 84 -8.51 1.84 -3.46
C LYS A 84 -9.44 0.76 -2.93
N ALA A 85 -9.12 0.24 -1.76
CA ALA A 85 -9.96 -0.64 -0.98
C ALA A 85 -10.37 0.09 0.31
N VAL A 86 -11.66 0.05 0.63
CA VAL A 86 -12.21 0.59 1.88
C VAL A 86 -12.90 -0.55 2.58
N ASN A 87 -12.65 -0.72 3.87
CA ASN A 87 -13.38 -1.66 4.69
C ASN A 87 -14.72 -1.02 5.05
N TYR A 88 -15.78 -1.40 4.33
CA TYR A 88 -17.11 -0.79 4.40
C TYR A 88 -17.81 -0.96 5.76
N LYS A 89 -17.22 -1.70 6.70
CA LYS A 89 -17.71 -1.83 8.08
C LYS A 89 -17.70 -0.53 8.90
N LEU A 90 -17.15 0.56 8.34
CA LEU A 90 -17.05 1.86 8.98
C LEU A 90 -18.10 2.89 8.51
N ILE A 91 -19.02 2.55 7.59
CA ILE A 91 -20.04 3.47 7.05
C ILE A 91 -21.43 3.18 7.62
#